data_AF-A0A8I2D752-F1
#
_entry.id   AF-A0A8I2D752-F1
#
_cell.length_a   1.000
_cell.length_b   1.000
_cell.length_c   1.000
_cell.angle_alpha   90.00
_cell.angle_beta   90.00
_cell.angle_gamma   90.00
#
_symmetry.space_group_name_H-M   'P 1'
#
loop_
_entity.id
_entity.type
_entity.pdbx_description
1 polymer ?
#
loop_
_entity_poly.entity_id
_entity_poly.type
_entity_poly.pdbx_seq_one_letter_code
_entity_poly.pdbx_strand_id
1 'polypeptide(L)'
;MGKDTAKNLASQPVFKQVMKILPREQFDIVVRQCGSDCCYKSFFSWDQLVVMLFGIFSRCDSMGEVCDGMRALGGKLNYLGMDSAPSKSTAGDALRDRNNEVFMRYYFALIKYVEAAFVGQPKGEDQL
;
A
#
# COMPACT_ATOMS: atom_id res chain seq x y z
N MET A 1 -37.01 6.64 13.61
CA MET A 1 -36.12 5.51 13.90
C MET A 1 -34.95 5.55 12.93
N GLY A 2 -33.82 6.12 13.35
CA GLY A 2 -32.60 6.14 12.57
C GLY A 2 -31.98 4.74 12.53
N LYS A 3 -31.53 4.30 11.35
CA LYS A 3 -30.71 3.10 11.24
C LYS A 3 -29.28 3.50 11.57
N ASP A 4 -28.87 3.18 12.81
CA ASP A 4 -27.49 3.28 13.23
C ASP A 4 -26.62 2.43 12.30
N THR A 5 -25.81 3.13 11.51
CA THR A 5 -24.83 2.52 10.62
C THR A 5 -23.70 2.01 11.50
N ALA A 6 -23.81 0.77 11.96
CA ALA A 6 -22.75 0.07 12.65
C ALA A 6 -21.58 -0.15 11.67
N LYS A 7 -20.68 0.84 11.59
CA LYS A 7 -19.38 0.69 10.92
C LYS A 7 -18.58 -0.32 11.73
N ASN A 8 -18.63 -1.57 11.31
CA ASN A 8 -17.93 -2.70 11.92
C ASN A 8 -16.42 -2.56 11.64
N LEU A 9 -15.76 -1.69 12.40
CA LEU A 9 -14.33 -1.38 12.31
C LEU A 9 -13.47 -2.29 13.22
N ALA A 10 -14.10 -3.13 14.03
CA ALA A 10 -13.42 -3.88 15.10
C ALA A 10 -12.58 -5.08 14.63
N SER A 11 -12.61 -5.45 13.34
CA SER A 11 -11.90 -6.64 12.82
C SER A 11 -10.89 -6.36 11.70
N GLN A 12 -10.73 -5.10 11.26
CA GLN A 12 -9.80 -4.76 10.17
C GLN A 12 -8.52 -4.12 10.74
N PRO A 13 -7.32 -4.69 10.48
CA PRO A 13 -6.06 -4.09 10.91
C PRO A 13 -5.96 -2.63 10.44
N VAL A 14 -5.42 -1.73 11.28
CA VAL A 14 -5.21 -0.31 10.93
C VAL A 14 -4.43 -0.20 9.62
N PHE A 15 -3.45 -1.07 9.41
CA PHE A 15 -2.67 -1.16 8.17
C PHE A 15 -3.55 -1.35 6.92
N LYS A 16 -4.63 -2.16 7.00
CA LYS A 16 -5.59 -2.31 5.90
C LYS A 16 -6.31 -0.99 5.58
N GLN A 17 -6.63 -0.20 6.60
CA GLN A 17 -7.28 1.09 6.40
C GLN A 17 -6.34 2.05 5.69
N VAL A 18 -5.06 2.05 6.05
CA VAL A 18 -4.02 2.82 5.35
C VAL A 18 -3.91 2.37 3.89
N MET A 19 -3.85 1.07 3.62
CA MET A 19 -3.78 0.56 2.24
C MET A 19 -5.01 0.96 1.39
N LYS A 20 -6.20 1.08 2.01
CA LYS A 20 -7.42 1.52 1.30
C LYS A 20 -7.39 2.98 0.85
N ILE A 21 -6.58 3.82 1.50
CA ILE A 21 -6.43 5.24 1.13
C ILE A 21 -5.55 5.37 -0.13
N LEU A 22 -4.68 4.39 -0.38
CA LEU A 22 -3.79 4.38 -1.53
C LEU A 22 -4.58 4.04 -2.82
N PRO A 23 -4.57 4.92 -3.85
CA PRO A 23 -5.33 4.71 -5.08
C PRO A 23 -4.69 3.59 -5.94
N ARG A 24 -5.21 2.37 -5.78
CA ARG A 24 -4.71 1.18 -6.50
C ARG A 24 -4.73 1.33 -8.02
N GLU A 25 -5.78 1.94 -8.57
CA GLU A 25 -5.91 2.16 -10.01
C GLU A 25 -4.77 3.02 -10.57
N GLN A 26 -4.36 4.06 -9.83
CA GLN A 26 -3.24 4.91 -10.22
C GLN A 26 -1.92 4.15 -10.18
N PHE A 27 -1.74 3.26 -9.20
CA PHE A 27 -0.58 2.39 -9.13
C PHE A 27 -0.50 1.47 -10.35
N ASP A 28 -1.61 0.82 -10.71
CA ASP A 28 -1.66 -0.10 -11.84
C ASP A 28 -1.36 0.60 -13.17
N ILE A 29 -1.79 1.86 -13.34
CA ILE A 29 -1.42 2.70 -14.50
C ILE A 29 0.10 2.91 -14.54
N VAL A 30 0.71 3.29 -13.42
CA VAL A 30 2.16 3.53 -13.33
C VAL A 30 2.96 2.25 -13.59
N VAL A 31 2.53 1.10 -13.05
CA VAL A 31 3.14 -0.21 -13.31
C VAL A 31 3.14 -0.53 -14.80
N ARG A 32 2.00 -0.33 -15.50
CA ARG A 32 1.90 -0.56 -16.93
C ARG A 32 2.81 0.37 -17.74
N GLN A 33 2.92 1.63 -17.34
CA GLN A 33 3.80 2.60 -18.00
C GLN A 33 5.29 2.28 -17.82
N CYS A 34 5.68 1.78 -16.65
CA CYS A 34 7.06 1.39 -16.35
C CYS A 34 7.40 -0.02 -16.82
N GLY A 35 6.40 -0.86 -17.11
CA GLY A 35 6.61 -2.28 -17.40
C GLY A 35 7.24 -3.05 -16.22
N SER A 36 7.07 -2.58 -14.98
CA SER A 36 7.84 -3.07 -13.82
C SER A 36 7.54 -4.52 -13.44
N ASP A 37 6.39 -5.06 -13.86
CA ASP A 37 5.92 -6.39 -13.50
C ASP A 37 6.12 -7.45 -14.61
N CYS A 38 6.70 -7.10 -15.76
CA CYS A 38 6.85 -8.02 -16.89
C CYS A 38 7.75 -9.24 -16.59
N CYS A 39 8.72 -9.09 -15.68
CA CYS A 39 9.68 -10.13 -15.31
C CYS A 39 9.31 -10.90 -14.03
N TYR A 40 8.24 -10.50 -13.32
CA TYR A 40 7.89 -11.07 -12.01
C TYR A 40 6.67 -11.99 -12.13
N LYS A 41 6.78 -13.21 -11.61
CA LYS A 41 5.73 -14.24 -11.72
C LYS A 41 4.79 -14.33 -10.52
N SER A 42 5.24 -13.92 -9.34
CA SER A 42 4.52 -14.16 -8.07
C SER A 42 4.70 -13.07 -7.01
N PHE A 43 5.55 -12.07 -7.26
CA PHE A 43 5.78 -10.97 -6.32
C PHE A 43 5.81 -9.66 -7.12
N PHE A 44 4.68 -8.99 -7.21
CA PHE A 44 4.47 -7.84 -8.09
C PHE A 44 4.90 -6.52 -7.42
N SER A 45 4.88 -5.43 -8.18
CA SER A 45 5.21 -4.07 -7.72
C SER A 45 4.35 -3.66 -6.53
N TRP A 46 3.08 -4.04 -6.53
CA TRP A 46 2.18 -3.77 -5.42
C TRP A 46 2.58 -4.54 -4.14
N ASP A 47 2.92 -5.82 -4.27
CA ASP A 47 3.32 -6.63 -3.13
C ASP A 47 4.56 -6.06 -2.45
N GLN A 48 5.53 -5.60 -3.25
CA GLN A 48 6.72 -4.93 -2.71
C GLN A 48 6.37 -3.61 -2.02
N LEU A 49 5.43 -2.81 -2.55
CA LEU A 49 4.96 -1.60 -1.86
C LEU A 49 4.36 -1.96 -0.50
N VAL A 50 3.49 -2.96 -0.43
CA VAL A 50 2.87 -3.42 0.82
C VAL A 50 3.92 -3.88 1.82
N VAL A 51 4.92 -4.66 1.39
CA VAL A 51 6.03 -5.14 2.22
C VAL A 51 6.85 -3.97 2.79
N MET A 52 7.21 -3.00 1.95
CA MET A 52 7.98 -1.82 2.38
C MET A 52 7.18 -0.98 3.38
N LEU A 53 5.90 -0.72 3.11
CA LEU A 53 5.04 0.03 4.03
C LEU A 53 4.85 -0.70 5.34
N PHE A 54 4.64 -2.02 5.31
CA PHE A 54 4.51 -2.83 6.52
C PHE A 54 5.75 -2.71 7.41
N GLY A 55 6.95 -2.79 6.83
CA GLY A 55 8.21 -2.62 7.58
C GLY A 55 8.33 -1.25 8.24
N ILE A 56 7.97 -0.18 7.52
CA ILE A 56 8.01 1.19 8.05
C ILE A 56 7.01 1.36 9.21
N PHE A 57 5.75 0.93 9.03
CA PHE A 57 4.72 1.10 10.07
C PHE A 57 4.94 0.20 11.28
N SER A 58 5.53 -0.97 11.08
CA SER A 58 5.82 -1.93 12.15
C SER A 58 7.18 -1.69 12.83
N ARG A 59 7.95 -0.70 12.33
CA ARG A 59 9.32 -0.40 12.79
C ARG A 59 10.23 -1.63 12.77
N CYS A 60 10.18 -2.39 11.68
CA CYS A 60 11.10 -3.49 11.47
C CYS A 60 12.47 -2.95 11.03
N ASP A 61 13.54 -3.41 11.68
CA ASP A 61 14.92 -3.01 11.37
C ASP A 61 15.57 -3.95 10.34
N SER A 62 14.95 -5.10 10.06
CA SER A 62 15.44 -6.04 9.06
C SER A 62 14.36 -6.64 8.18
N MET A 63 14.75 -7.07 6.98
CA MET A 63 13.85 -7.83 6.08
C MET A 63 13.38 -9.15 6.70
N GLY A 64 14.17 -9.71 7.63
CA GLY A 64 13.75 -10.89 8.40
C GLY A 64 12.54 -10.60 9.26
N GLU A 65 12.61 -9.54 10.06
CA GLU A 65 11.49 -9.09 10.91
C GLU A 65 10.25 -8.71 10.11
N VAL A 66 10.43 -8.07 8.93
CA VAL A 66 9.33 -7.78 8.01
C VAL A 66 8.65 -9.09 7.58
N CYS A 67 9.41 -10.05 7.08
CA CYS A 67 8.86 -11.31 6.59
C CYS A 67 8.21 -12.14 7.71
N ASP A 68 8.83 -12.20 8.89
CA ASP A 68 8.31 -12.94 10.03
C ASP A 68 7.05 -12.27 10.61
N GLY A 69 7.03 -10.93 10.68
CA GLY A 69 5.84 -10.16 11.06
C GLY A 69 4.67 -10.35 10.08
N MET A 70 4.95 -10.35 8.78
CA MET A 70 3.94 -10.68 7.76
C MET A 70 3.47 -12.13 7.84
N ARG A 71 4.37 -13.06 8.18
CA ARG A 71 4.00 -14.47 8.40
C ARG A 71 3.10 -14.62 9.64
N ALA A 72 3.35 -13.84 10.69
CA ALA A 72 2.54 -13.79 11.91
C ALA A 72 1.13 -13.22 11.68
N LEU A 73 0.94 -12.34 10.69
CA LEU A 73 -0.40 -11.91 10.25
C LEU A 73 -1.26 -13.06 9.71
N GLY A 74 -0.64 -14.15 9.24
CA GLY A 74 -1.32 -15.38 8.83
C GLY A 74 -2.38 -15.15 7.74
N GLY A 75 -3.47 -15.93 7.76
CA GLY A 75 -4.60 -15.85 6.80
C GLY A 75 -5.33 -14.50 6.72
N LYS A 76 -4.85 -13.46 7.41
CA LYS A 76 -5.27 -12.06 7.27
C LYS A 76 -4.48 -11.31 6.20
N LEU A 77 -3.44 -11.91 5.60
CA LEU A 77 -2.69 -11.37 4.46
C LEU A 77 -3.58 -11.06 3.25
N ASN A 78 -4.63 -11.85 3.04
CA ASN A 78 -5.62 -11.62 1.99
C ASN A 78 -6.27 -10.22 2.11
N TYR A 79 -6.36 -9.66 3.32
CA TYR A 79 -6.87 -8.31 3.50
C TYR A 79 -5.94 -7.22 2.98
N LEU A 80 -4.67 -7.53 2.76
CA LEU A 80 -3.65 -6.68 2.17
C LEU A 80 -3.48 -6.93 0.66
N GLY A 81 -4.28 -7.83 0.09
CA GLY A 81 -4.22 -8.22 -1.31
C GLY A 81 -3.08 -9.17 -1.62
N MET A 82 -2.56 -9.90 -0.63
CA MET A 82 -1.46 -10.85 -0.79
C MET A 82 -1.92 -12.25 -0.43
N ASP A 83 -1.61 -13.23 -1.29
CA ASP A 83 -1.96 -14.64 -1.07
C ASP A 83 -1.07 -15.31 -0.01
N SER A 84 0.18 -14.86 0.11
CA SER A 84 1.14 -15.39 1.08
C SER A 84 2.19 -14.35 1.48
N ALA A 85 2.81 -14.54 2.64
CA ALA A 85 3.95 -13.74 3.03
C ALA A 85 5.15 -14.05 2.12
N PRO A 86 5.89 -13.03 1.66
CA PRO A 86 7.06 -13.27 0.82
C PRO A 86 8.16 -13.98 1.62
N SER A 87 9.01 -14.72 0.91
CA SER A 87 10.26 -15.21 1.50
C SER A 87 11.25 -14.04 1.66
N LYS A 88 12.18 -14.16 2.63
CA LYS A 88 13.22 -13.15 2.87
C LYS A 88 14.09 -12.92 1.63
N SER A 89 14.43 -13.98 0.90
CA SER A 89 15.21 -13.86 -0.35
C SER A 89 14.39 -13.16 -1.41
N THR A 90 13.14 -13.56 -1.65
CA THR A 90 12.26 -12.92 -2.66
C THR A 90 12.09 -11.42 -2.39
N ALA A 91 11.78 -11.05 -1.14
CA ALA A 91 11.62 -9.64 -0.77
C ALA A 91 12.94 -8.86 -0.89
N GLY A 92 14.07 -9.48 -0.52
CA GLY A 92 15.40 -8.90 -0.64
C GLY A 92 15.87 -8.72 -2.08
N ASP A 93 15.64 -9.71 -2.94
CA ASP A 93 15.97 -9.65 -4.36
C ASP A 93 15.11 -8.60 -5.07
N ALA A 94 13.82 -8.54 -4.78
CA ALA A 94 12.96 -7.49 -5.32
C ALA A 94 13.39 -6.08 -4.89
N LEU A 95 13.89 -5.91 -3.66
CA LEU A 95 14.42 -4.63 -3.20
C LEU A 95 15.72 -4.23 -3.91
N ARG A 96 16.56 -5.20 -4.28
CA ARG A 96 17.82 -4.96 -4.98
C ARG A 96 17.65 -4.75 -6.48
N ASP A 97 16.81 -5.56 -7.11
CA ASP A 97 16.81 -5.74 -8.55
C ASP A 97 15.66 -4.99 -9.24
N ARG A 98 14.59 -4.64 -8.52
CA ARG A 98 13.47 -3.89 -9.12
C ARG A 98 13.84 -2.42 -9.28
N ASN A 99 13.63 -1.88 -10.48
CA ASN A 99 13.76 -0.46 -10.73
C ASN A 99 12.78 0.34 -9.83
N ASN A 100 13.31 1.32 -9.09
CA ASN A 100 12.55 2.15 -8.17
C ASN A 100 11.61 3.17 -8.85
N GLU A 101 11.72 3.33 -10.18
CA GLU A 101 10.97 4.30 -10.96
C GLU A 101 9.46 4.17 -10.78
N VAL A 102 8.95 2.95 -10.65
CA VAL A 102 7.52 2.68 -10.39
C VAL A 102 7.05 3.34 -9.07
N PHE A 103 7.85 3.23 -8.01
CA PHE A 103 7.51 3.80 -6.71
C PHE A 103 7.67 5.32 -6.70
N MET A 104 8.69 5.84 -7.37
CA MET A 104 8.89 7.28 -7.54
C MET A 104 7.73 7.93 -8.29
N ARG A 105 7.34 7.39 -9.44
CA ARG A 105 6.21 7.90 -10.22
C ARG A 105 4.90 7.81 -9.45
N TYR A 106 4.69 6.71 -8.73
CA TYR A 106 3.52 6.55 -7.88
C TYR A 106 3.48 7.57 -6.74
N TYR A 107 4.62 7.88 -6.12
CA TYR A 107 4.70 8.92 -5.08
C TYR A 107 4.23 10.29 -5.60
N PHE A 108 4.69 10.72 -6.77
CA PHE A 108 4.23 11.98 -7.37
C PHE A 108 2.76 11.94 -7.80
N ALA A 109 2.26 10.80 -8.28
CA ALA A 109 0.85 10.61 -8.56
C ALA A 109 0.00 10.71 -7.27
N LEU A 110 0.50 10.15 -6.16
CA LEU A 110 -0.16 10.19 -4.86
C LEU A 110 -0.25 11.61 -4.31
N ILE A 111 0.81 12.41 -4.42
CA ILE A 111 0.77 13.84 -4.03
C ILE A 111 -0.36 14.55 -4.75
N LYS A 112 -0.43 14.44 -6.08
CA LYS A 112 -1.48 15.07 -6.88
C LYS A 112 -2.89 14.60 -6.50
N TYR A 113 -3.04 13.30 -6.23
CA TYR A 113 -4.30 12.71 -5.81
C TYR A 113 -4.76 13.27 -4.46
N VAL A 114 -3.84 13.36 -3.50
CA VAL A 114 -4.11 13.89 -2.16
C VAL A 114 -4.39 15.39 -2.23
N GLU A 115 -3.58 16.18 -2.94
CA GLU A 115 -3.79 17.62 -3.13
C GLU A 115 -5.19 17.92 -3.69
N ALA A 116 -5.64 17.18 -4.71
CA ALA A 116 -6.98 17.34 -5.26
C ALA A 116 -8.08 17.06 -4.21
N ALA A 117 -7.89 16.07 -3.35
CA ALA A 117 -8.84 15.74 -2.28
C ALA A 117 -8.90 16.81 -1.17
N PHE A 118 -7.79 17.52 -0.90
CA PHE A 118 -7.72 18.57 0.11
C PHE A 118 -8.08 19.97 -0.43
N VAL A 119 -7.75 20.28 -1.67
CA VAL A 119 -8.05 21.57 -2.33
C VAL A 119 -9.53 21.66 -2.76
N GLY A 120 -10.23 20.53 -2.90
CA GLY A 120 -11.67 20.47 -3.16
C GLY A 120 -12.59 20.81 -1.96
N GLN A 121 -12.04 21.21 -0.80
CA GLN A 121 -12.85 21.81 0.27
C GLN A 121 -13.08 23.29 -0.08
N PRO A 122 -14.32 23.77 -0.30
CA PRO A 122 -14.55 25.19 -0.43
C PRO A 122 -14.02 25.86 0.84
N LYS A 123 -13.01 26.74 0.70
CA LYS A 123 -12.73 27.74 1.73
C LYS A 123 -14.06 28.45 1.94
N GLY A 124 -14.65 28.30 3.11
CA GLY A 124 -15.79 29.11 3.51
C GLY A 124 -15.38 30.56 3.32
N GLU A 125 -16.00 31.20 2.32
CA GLU A 125 -15.78 32.60 2.02
C GLU A 125 -16.06 33.42 3.28
N ASP A 126 -15.15 34.34 3.53
CA ASP A 126 -15.28 35.43 4.47
C ASP A 126 -16.65 36.11 4.33
N GLN A 127 -17.46 36.01 5.38
CA GLN A 127 -18.46 37.03 5.70
C GLN A 127 -18.18 37.51 7.12
N LEU A 128 -17.40 38.59 7.21
CA LEU A 128 -17.70 39.81 7.96
C LEU A 128 -16.66 40.90 7.65
#